data_AF-A0A9P2XH79-F1
#
_entry.id   AF-A0A9P2XH79-F1
#
_cell.length_a   1.000
_cell.length_b   1.000
_cell.length_c   1.000
_cell.angle_alpha   90.00
_cell.angle_beta   90.00
_cell.angle_gamma   90.00
#
_symmetry.space_group_name_H-M   'P 1'
#
loop_
_entity.id
_entity.type
_entity.pdbx_description
1 polymer ?
#
loop_
_entity_poly.entity_id
_entity_poly.type
_entity_poly.pdbx_seq_one_letter_code
_entity_poly.pdbx_strand_id
1 'polypeptide(L)'
;MQKEKLQEQVVAMVEYDLSTPAIDKLKKLYDLHTDLEGPYYLLFKAVFEIKNSYPNAYQTAVRYRTWLKNEIYSQLRVLNADTSFNDAKLFLYMVEGTIIQLLSSGGVDERERLLDYFLGLSDLGRFQIES
;
A
#
# COMPACT_ATOMS: atom_id res chain seq x y z
N MET A 1 -7.67 -9.74 -16.22
CA MET A 1 -7.72 -8.35 -16.72
C MET A 1 -7.51 -7.27 -15.66
N GLN A 2 -8.36 -7.09 -14.63
CA GLN A 2 -8.19 -5.97 -13.65
C GLN A 2 -7.03 -6.17 -12.66
N LYS A 3 -6.94 -7.34 -12.00
CA LYS A 3 -5.82 -7.67 -11.10
C LYS A 3 -4.47 -7.70 -11.81
N GLU A 4 -4.43 -8.15 -13.07
CA GLU A 4 -3.21 -8.17 -13.88
C GLU A 4 -2.76 -6.74 -14.23
N LYS A 5 -3.67 -5.87 -14.67
CA LYS A 5 -3.37 -4.45 -14.90
C LYS A 5 -2.84 -3.75 -13.65
N LEU A 6 -3.44 -4.01 -12.50
CA LEU A 6 -2.93 -3.47 -11.23
C LEU A 6 -1.53 -4.00 -10.92
N GLN A 7 -1.29 -5.30 -11.11
CA GLN A 7 0.03 -5.89 -10.90
C GLN A 7 1.07 -5.31 -11.87
N GLU A 8 0.71 -5.14 -13.15
CA GLU A 8 1.57 -4.51 -14.18
C GLU A 8 1.91 -3.06 -13.82
N GLN A 9 0.95 -2.27 -13.33
CA GLN A 9 1.19 -0.91 -12.87
C GLN A 9 2.19 -0.85 -11.71
N VAL A 10 2.03 -1.73 -10.72
CA VAL A 10 2.94 -1.81 -9.59
C VAL A 10 4.33 -2.26 -10.04
N VAL A 11 4.42 -3.28 -10.90
CA VAL A 11 5.70 -3.77 -11.45
C VAL A 11 6.40 -2.67 -12.26
N ALA A 12 5.68 -1.97 -13.14
CA ALA A 12 6.20 -0.83 -13.91
C ALA A 12 6.84 0.22 -13.00
N MET A 13 6.15 0.57 -11.91
CA MET A 13 6.62 1.55 -10.95
C MET A 13 7.77 1.05 -10.07
N VAL A 14 7.72 -0.20 -9.59
CA VAL A 14 8.69 -0.72 -8.63
C VAL A 14 9.99 -1.12 -9.33
N GLU A 15 9.89 -1.88 -10.43
CA GLU A 15 11.05 -2.52 -11.07
C GLU A 15 11.66 -1.67 -12.19
N TYR A 16 10.86 -0.96 -12.97
CA TYR A 16 11.33 -0.29 -14.19
C TYR A 16 11.54 1.22 -14.02
N ASP A 17 10.77 1.89 -13.17
CA ASP A 17 11.01 3.28 -12.83
C ASP A 17 12.13 3.38 -11.79
N LEU A 18 13.38 3.43 -12.27
CA LEU A 18 14.56 3.58 -11.42
C LEU A 18 14.78 5.01 -10.92
N SER A 19 14.01 5.98 -11.43
CA SER A 19 14.18 7.41 -11.15
C SER A 19 13.38 7.89 -9.94
N THR A 20 12.20 7.30 -9.70
CA THR A 20 11.38 7.64 -8.53
C THR A 20 12.03 7.11 -7.24
N PRO A 21 12.24 7.96 -6.22
CA PRO A 21 12.71 7.54 -4.90
C PRO A 21 11.81 6.47 -4.27
N ALA A 22 12.40 5.54 -3.51
CA ALA A 22 11.64 4.45 -2.88
C ALA A 22 10.51 4.95 -1.95
N ILE A 23 10.70 6.12 -1.32
CA ILE A 23 9.68 6.74 -0.48
C ILE A 23 8.46 7.20 -1.26
N ASP A 24 8.67 7.78 -2.45
CA ASP A 24 7.59 8.20 -3.33
C ASP A 24 6.89 6.99 -3.97
N LYS A 25 7.63 5.90 -4.23
CA LYS A 25 7.04 4.62 -4.64
C LYS A 25 6.12 4.04 -3.56
N LEU A 26 6.52 4.13 -2.28
CA LEU A 26 5.67 3.70 -1.16
C LEU A 26 4.40 4.55 -1.03
N LYS A 27 4.49 5.87 -1.22
CA LYS A 27 3.31 6.75 -1.28
C LYS A 27 2.36 6.37 -2.41
N LYS A 28 2.90 6.18 -3.63
CA LYS A 28 2.10 5.71 -4.78
C LYS A 28 1.49 4.33 -4.54
N LEU A 29 2.21 3.39 -3.91
CA LEU A 29 1.66 2.10 -3.51
C LEU A 29 0.48 2.28 -2.54
N TYR A 30 0.62 3.15 -1.55
CA TYR A 30 -0.45 3.45 -0.61
C TYR A 30 -1.69 4.01 -1.33
N ASP A 31 -1.53 5.04 -2.16
CA ASP A 31 -2.67 5.68 -2.85
C ASP A 31 -3.39 4.69 -3.77
N LEU A 32 -2.63 3.95 -4.58
CA LEU A 32 -3.17 2.96 -5.52
C LEU A 32 -3.98 1.86 -4.83
N HIS A 33 -3.64 1.54 -3.58
CA HIS A 33 -4.27 0.47 -2.82
C HIS A 33 -5.29 0.97 -1.78
N THR A 34 -5.45 2.28 -1.60
CA THR A 34 -6.48 2.85 -0.73
C THR A 34 -7.66 3.46 -1.52
N ASP A 35 -7.52 3.60 -2.84
CA ASP A 35 -8.60 4.03 -3.72
C ASP A 35 -9.79 3.03 -3.71
N LEU A 36 -10.96 3.52 -3.28
CA LEU A 36 -12.20 2.75 -3.22
C LEU A 36 -12.79 2.46 -4.61
N GLU A 37 -12.45 3.26 -5.61
CA GLU A 37 -12.79 3.01 -7.02
C GLU A 37 -11.70 2.19 -7.73
N GLY A 38 -10.57 1.96 -7.04
CA GLY A 38 -9.40 1.26 -7.53
C GLY A 38 -9.57 -0.26 -7.61
N PRO A 39 -8.79 -0.93 -8.47
CA PRO A 39 -8.87 -2.38 -8.68
C PRO A 39 -8.50 -3.21 -7.44
N TYR A 40 -7.76 -2.64 -6.48
CA TYR A 40 -7.42 -3.34 -5.25
C TYR A 40 -8.63 -3.53 -4.32
N TYR A 41 -9.60 -2.61 -4.35
CA TYR A 41 -10.76 -2.67 -3.46
C TYR A 41 -11.57 -3.97 -3.62
N LEU A 42 -11.67 -4.50 -4.84
CA LEU A 42 -12.31 -5.80 -5.08
C LEU A 42 -11.53 -6.97 -4.47
N LEU A 43 -10.20 -6.94 -4.52
CA LEU A 43 -9.35 -7.95 -3.90
C LEU A 43 -9.44 -7.87 -2.37
N PHE A 44 -9.48 -6.65 -1.82
CA PHE A 44 -9.72 -6.42 -0.40
C PHE A 44 -11.04 -7.07 0.05
N LYS A 45 -12.17 -6.74 -0.60
CA LYS A 45 -13.48 -7.35 -0.27
C LYS A 45 -13.46 -8.87 -0.36
N ALA A 46 -12.78 -9.42 -1.38
CA ALA A 46 -12.69 -10.87 -1.57
C ALA A 46 -11.99 -11.61 -0.40
N VAL A 47 -11.08 -10.96 0.31
CA VAL A 47 -10.42 -11.54 1.49
C VAL A 47 -11.39 -11.66 2.67
N PHE A 48 -12.25 -10.67 2.87
CA PHE A 48 -13.10 -10.57 4.05
C PHE A 48 -14.46 -11.25 3.87
N GLU A 49 -15.03 -11.22 2.67
CA GLU A 49 -16.46 -11.52 2.48
C GLU A 49 -16.74 -12.93 1.93
N ILE A 50 -15.86 -13.48 1.08
CA ILE A 50 -16.27 -14.59 0.19
C ILE A 50 -15.44 -15.87 0.30
N LYS A 51 -14.65 -16.05 1.37
CA LYS A 51 -13.77 -17.22 1.55
C LYS A 51 -14.48 -18.57 1.32
N ASN A 52 -15.69 -18.72 1.85
CA ASN A 52 -16.44 -19.98 1.77
C ASN A 52 -17.32 -20.07 0.50
N SER A 53 -17.71 -18.94 -0.08
CA SER A 53 -18.63 -18.89 -1.22
C SER A 53 -17.91 -18.90 -2.57
N TYR A 54 -16.71 -18.32 -2.63
CA TYR A 54 -15.92 -18.19 -3.87
C TYR A 54 -14.42 -18.43 -3.59
N PRO A 55 -14.01 -19.68 -3.34
CA PRO A 55 -12.67 -20.02 -2.89
C PRO A 55 -11.56 -19.61 -3.87
N ASN A 56 -11.81 -19.66 -5.19
CA ASN A 56 -10.84 -19.25 -6.20
C ASN A 56 -10.57 -17.74 -6.18
N ALA A 57 -11.61 -16.92 -5.97
CA ALA A 57 -11.48 -15.47 -5.85
C ALA A 57 -10.73 -15.09 -4.57
N TYR A 58 -11.06 -15.75 -3.45
CA TYR A 58 -10.32 -15.62 -2.20
C TYR A 58 -8.83 -15.97 -2.37
N GLN A 59 -8.51 -17.10 -3.00
CA GLN A 59 -7.12 -17.50 -3.25
C GLN A 59 -6.38 -16.50 -4.13
N THR A 60 -7.05 -15.93 -5.13
CA THR A 60 -6.48 -14.88 -5.98
C THR A 60 -6.11 -13.65 -5.15
N ALA A 61 -6.99 -13.22 -4.24
CA ALA A 61 -6.73 -12.07 -3.38
C ALA A 61 -5.61 -12.35 -2.36
N VAL A 62 -5.55 -13.55 -1.77
CA VAL A 62 -4.45 -13.97 -0.87
C VAL A 62 -3.10 -13.97 -1.59
N ARG A 63 -3.05 -14.50 -2.81
CA ARG A 63 -1.82 -14.50 -3.63
C ARG A 63 -1.38 -13.08 -3.94
N TYR A 64 -2.31 -12.20 -4.32
CA TYR A 64 -2.00 -10.81 -4.59
C TYR A 64 -1.50 -10.08 -3.34
N ARG A 65 -2.15 -10.24 -2.17
CA ARG A 65 -1.66 -9.65 -0.89
C ARG A 65 -0.26 -10.14 -0.53
N THR A 66 0.03 -11.42 -0.75
CA THR A 66 1.35 -11.99 -0.47
C THR A 66 2.41 -11.36 -1.37
N TRP A 67 2.11 -11.22 -2.66
CA TRP A 67 2.97 -10.56 -3.62
C TRP A 67 3.19 -9.07 -3.29
N LEU A 68 2.11 -8.31 -3.08
CA LEU A 68 2.17 -6.89 -2.73
C LEU A 68 3.03 -6.62 -1.49
N LYS A 69 2.91 -7.47 -0.45
CA LYS A 69 3.74 -7.37 0.75
C LYS A 69 5.24 -7.50 0.43
N ASN A 70 5.61 -8.36 -0.52
CA ASN A 70 7.00 -8.51 -0.93
C ASN A 70 7.50 -7.26 -1.69
N GLU A 71 6.65 -6.65 -2.52
CA GLU A 71 6.99 -5.39 -3.20
C GLU A 71 7.19 -4.25 -2.19
N ILE A 72 6.28 -4.11 -1.22
CA ILE A 72 6.42 -3.13 -0.12
C ILE A 72 7.72 -3.38 0.65
N TYR A 73 8.00 -4.64 1.00
CA TYR A 73 9.23 -5.01 1.70
C TYR A 73 10.48 -4.62 0.90
N SER A 74 10.48 -4.87 -0.41
CA SER A 74 11.57 -4.48 -1.31
C SER A 74 11.82 -2.97 -1.25
N GLN A 75 10.75 -2.15 -1.30
CA GLN A 75 10.89 -0.69 -1.25
C GLN A 75 11.33 -0.18 0.14
N LEU A 76 10.78 -0.73 1.23
CA LEU A 76 11.19 -0.37 2.58
C LEU A 76 12.67 -0.69 2.83
N ARG A 77 13.18 -1.81 2.29
CA ARG A 77 14.59 -2.20 2.38
C ARG A 77 15.55 -1.25 1.67
N VAL A 78 15.09 -0.52 0.65
CA VAL A 78 15.87 0.54 0.00
C VAL A 78 16.01 1.75 0.92
N LEU A 79 14.98 2.06 1.73
CA LEU A 79 15.02 3.16 2.69
C LEU A 79 15.78 2.81 3.97
N ASN A 80 15.61 1.58 4.45
CA ASN A 80 16.26 1.08 5.66
C ASN A 80 16.65 -0.40 5.49
N ALA A 81 17.96 -0.68 5.47
CA ALA A 81 18.46 -2.04 5.31
C ALA A 81 18.04 -3.00 6.45
N ASP A 82 17.73 -2.47 7.63
CA ASP A 82 17.30 -3.23 8.82
C ASP A 82 15.78 -3.51 8.84
N THR A 83 15.04 -3.05 7.82
CA THR A 83 13.62 -3.36 7.67
C THR A 83 13.35 -4.86 7.76
N SER A 84 12.35 -5.21 8.55
CA SER A 84 11.82 -6.56 8.71
C SER A 84 10.60 -6.80 7.83
N PHE A 85 10.27 -8.08 7.61
CA PHE A 85 8.99 -8.45 6.99
C PHE A 85 7.77 -8.01 7.80
N ASN A 86 7.93 -7.74 9.11
CA ASN A 86 6.85 -7.23 9.94
C ASN A 86 6.52 -5.78 9.59
N ASP A 87 7.51 -4.97 9.21
CA ASP A 87 7.27 -3.57 8.81
C ASP A 87 6.43 -3.51 7.52
N ALA A 88 6.75 -4.36 6.53
CA ALA A 88 5.94 -4.49 5.32
C ALA A 88 4.52 -4.98 5.61
N LYS A 89 4.36 -5.88 6.59
CA LYS A 89 3.05 -6.35 7.05
C LYS A 89 2.26 -5.22 7.72
N LEU A 90 2.90 -4.40 8.55
CA LEU A 90 2.28 -3.24 9.20
C LEU A 90 1.84 -2.20 8.17
N PHE A 91 2.66 -1.92 7.15
CA PHE A 91 2.28 -1.04 6.05
C PHE A 91 1.04 -1.56 5.30
N LEU A 92 1.00 -2.86 4.97
CA LEU A 92 -0.17 -3.46 4.33
C LEU A 92 -1.43 -3.36 5.21
N TYR A 93 -1.30 -3.53 6.53
CA TYR A 93 -2.40 -3.32 7.47
C TYR A 93 -2.83 -1.86 7.58
N MET A 94 -1.91 -0.91 7.42
CA MET A 94 -2.24 0.51 7.36
C MET A 94 -3.08 0.84 6.12
N VAL A 95 -2.72 0.30 4.95
CA VAL A 95 -3.52 0.41 3.72
C VAL A 95 -4.94 -0.12 3.96
N GLU A 96 -5.07 -1.31 4.53
CA GLU A 96 -6.37 -1.94 4.78
C GLU A 96 -7.20 -1.23 5.86
N GLY A 97 -6.54 -0.77 6.93
CA GLY A 97 -7.17 0.06 7.95
C GLY A 97 -7.69 1.37 7.36
N THR A 98 -6.95 1.97 6.42
CA THR A 98 -7.38 3.16 5.68
C THR A 98 -8.64 2.87 4.86
N ILE A 99 -8.70 1.75 4.13
CA ILE A 99 -9.91 1.35 3.38
C ILE A 99 -11.10 1.20 4.33
N ILE A 100 -10.93 0.55 5.49
CA ILE A 100 -12.01 0.38 6.48
C ILE A 100 -12.47 1.74 7.02
N GLN A 101 -11.55 2.64 7.35
CA GLN A 101 -11.87 4.00 7.80
C GLN A 101 -12.60 4.79 6.73
N LEU A 102 -12.15 4.72 5.48
CA LEU A 102 -12.79 5.29 4.29
C LEU A 102 -14.25 4.89 4.17
N LEU A 103 -14.55 3.62 4.44
CA LEU A 103 -15.91 3.08 4.46
C LEU A 103 -16.72 3.49 5.71
N SER A 104 -16.05 3.84 6.81
CA SER A 104 -16.68 4.08 8.12
C SER A 104 -16.98 5.57 8.41
N SER A 105 -16.12 6.51 7.97
CA SER A 105 -16.33 7.97 8.05
C SER A 105 -15.18 8.72 7.38
N GLY A 106 -15.49 9.65 6.46
CA GLY A 106 -14.58 10.27 5.48
C GLY A 106 -13.51 11.28 5.97
N GLY A 107 -12.78 11.00 7.05
CA GLY A 107 -11.65 11.86 7.48
C GLY A 107 -10.39 11.61 6.65
N VAL A 108 -10.07 12.48 5.69
CA VAL A 108 -8.87 12.38 4.81
C VAL A 108 -7.59 12.86 5.50
N ASP A 109 -7.69 13.92 6.33
CA ASP A 109 -6.54 14.65 6.88
C ASP A 109 -5.69 13.86 7.90
N GLU A 110 -6.29 12.88 8.58
CA GLU A 110 -5.57 12.03 9.55
C GLU A 110 -4.73 10.94 8.87
N ARG A 111 -5.05 10.59 7.61
CA ARG A 111 -4.45 9.47 6.87
C ARG A 111 -3.06 9.79 6.37
N GLU A 112 -2.93 10.95 5.75
CA GLU A 112 -1.64 11.43 5.22
C GLU A 112 -0.63 11.58 6.37
N ARG A 113 -1.08 12.07 7.53
CA ARG A 113 -0.26 12.15 8.75
C ARG A 113 0.20 10.79 9.26
N LEU A 114 -0.66 9.76 9.24
CA LEU A 114 -0.29 8.41 9.66
C LEU A 114 0.72 7.77 8.72
N LEU A 115 0.56 7.98 7.41
CA LEU A 115 1.51 7.52 6.40
C LEU A 115 2.87 8.20 6.57
N ASP A 116 2.87 9.53 6.70
CA ASP A 116 4.11 10.29 6.89
C ASP A 116 4.81 9.91 8.19
N TYR A 117 4.07 9.69 9.29
CA TYR A 117 4.65 9.19 10.54
C TYR A 117 5.28 7.81 10.36
N PHE A 118 4.60 6.89 9.68
CA PHE A 118 5.13 5.55 9.40
C PHE A 118 6.41 5.59 8.58
N LEU A 119 6.48 6.49 7.60
CA LEU A 119 7.65 6.67 6.72
C LEU A 119 8.75 7.54 7.37
N GLY A 120 8.54 8.04 8.60
CA GLY A 120 9.50 8.92 9.27
C GLY A 120 9.61 10.31 8.61
N LEU A 121 8.60 10.73 7.84
CA LEU A 121 8.56 11.99 7.11
C LEU A 121 8.05 13.16 7.95
N SER A 122 7.51 12.91 9.13
CA SER A 122 6.91 13.92 10.01
C SER A 122 7.87 15.04 10.45
N ASP A 123 9.18 14.82 10.36
CA ASP A 123 10.20 15.83 10.68
C ASP A 123 10.67 16.63 9.45
N LEU A 124 10.52 16.10 8.23
CA LEU A 124 10.99 16.76 7.00
C LEU A 124 10.16 17.98 6.60
N GLY A 125 8.89 18.05 7.01
CA GLY A 125 8.02 19.21 6.79
C GLY A 125 8.34 20.43 7.67
N ARG A 126 9.14 20.28 8.74
CA ARG A 126 9.55 21.42 9.60
C ARG A 126 10.79 22.16 9.11
N PHE A 127 11.56 21.57 8.19
CA PHE A 127 12.82 22.16 7.71
C PHE A 127 12.68 23.01 6.44
N GLN A 128 11.47 23.21 5.92
CA GLN A 128 11.23 24.04 4.72
C GLN A 128 10.57 25.41 5.01
N ILE A 129 10.47 25.83 6.27
CA ILE A 129 10.13 27.21 6.64
C ILE A 129 11.26 27.77 7.50
N GLU A 130 12.44 27.96 6.91
CA GLU A 130 13.47 28.91 7.34
C GLU A 130 14.66 28.82 6.37
N SER A 131 14.57 29.53 5.24
CA SER A 131 15.71 30.20 4.56
C SER A 131 15.21 31.07 3.41
#